data_AF-A0A096AMK2-F1
#
_entry.id   AF-A0A096AMK2-F1
#
_cell.length_a   1.000
_cell.length_b   1.000
_cell.length_c   1.000
_cell.angle_alpha   90.00
_cell.angle_beta   90.00
_cell.angle_gamma   90.00
#
_symmetry.space_group_name_H-M   'P 1'
#
loop_
_entity.id
_entity.type
_entity.pdbx_description
1 polymer ?
#
loop_
_entity_poly.entity_id
_entity_poly.type
_entity_poly.pdbx_seq_one_letter_code
_entity_poly.pdbx_strand_id
1 'polypeptide(L)'
;MEQTEIQETVTVELPPIPAKRYFTIGEVAELCQVKPHVLRYWEQEFTQLNPVKRRGNRRYYQHHEVLLIRRIRTLLYDEGFTIAGARNRLGNPRQQEEADAAVRIPANDLQTIRAELEGIIQDLNKLI
;
A
#
# COMPACT_ATOMS: atom_id res chain seq x y z
N MET A 1 30.53 2.03 -29.19
CA MET A 1 29.39 2.90 -28.90
C MET A 1 28.19 2.00 -28.82
N GLU A 2 27.76 1.62 -27.63
CA GLU A 2 26.39 1.18 -27.43
C GLU A 2 26.03 1.64 -26.03
N GLN A 3 25.37 2.79 -25.97
CA GLN A 3 24.87 3.38 -24.74
C GLN A 3 23.66 2.52 -24.37
N THR A 4 23.83 1.62 -23.40
CA THR A 4 22.68 0.96 -22.78
C THR A 4 21.99 2.01 -21.92
N GLU A 5 20.95 2.58 -22.52
CA GLU A 5 20.01 3.54 -21.98
C GLU A 5 19.53 3.10 -20.59
N ILE A 6 19.85 3.93 -19.60
CA ILE A 6 19.48 3.75 -18.21
C ILE A 6 17.96 3.87 -18.16
N GLN A 7 17.28 2.79 -17.77
CA GLN A 7 15.82 2.78 -17.62
C GLN A 7 15.42 3.85 -16.60
N GLU A 8 14.78 4.90 -17.11
CA GLU A 8 14.07 5.94 -16.39
C GLU A 8 13.28 5.31 -15.23
N THR A 9 13.62 5.69 -13.99
CA THR A 9 12.84 5.36 -12.80
C THR A 9 11.52 6.13 -12.87
N VAL A 10 10.57 5.62 -13.65
CA VAL A 10 9.18 6.05 -13.58
C VAL A 10 8.72 5.69 -12.18
N THR A 11 8.50 6.69 -11.33
CA THR A 11 7.66 6.52 -10.15
C THR A 11 6.30 6.09 -10.65
N VAL A 12 6.10 4.77 -10.78
CA VAL A 12 4.85 4.19 -11.26
C VAL A 12 3.81 4.48 -10.20
N GLU A 13 3.09 5.58 -10.37
CA GLU A 13 1.95 5.95 -9.55
C GLU A 13 0.92 4.84 -9.64
N LEU A 14 0.84 4.04 -8.58
CA LEU A 14 -0.09 2.93 -8.52
C LEU A 14 -1.52 3.47 -8.43
N PRO A 15 -2.48 2.89 -9.16
CA PRO A 15 -3.86 3.36 -9.16
C PRO A 15 -4.43 3.39 -7.73
N PRO A 16 -5.31 4.35 -7.39
CA PRO A 16 -5.88 4.42 -6.06
C PRO A 16 -6.60 3.11 -5.71
N ILE A 17 -6.38 2.59 -4.49
CA ILE A 17 -7.01 1.34 -4.05
C ILE A 17 -8.49 1.61 -3.80
N PRO A 18 -9.42 0.91 -4.47
CA PRO A 18 -10.85 1.07 -4.23
C PRO A 18 -11.23 0.78 -2.76
N ALA A 19 -12.33 1.36 -2.27
CA ALA A 19 -12.88 1.09 -0.93
C ALA A 19 -13.59 -0.29 -0.84
N LYS A 20 -13.04 -1.33 -1.49
CA LYS A 20 -13.55 -2.69 -1.51
C LYS A 20 -12.93 -3.49 -0.35
N ARG A 21 -13.74 -4.35 0.29
CA ARG A 21 -13.29 -5.17 1.44
C ARG A 21 -12.37 -6.33 1.06
N TYR A 22 -12.59 -6.92 -0.12
CA TYR A 22 -11.85 -8.08 -0.60
C TYR A 22 -11.47 -7.92 -2.06
N PHE A 23 -10.21 -8.22 -2.38
CA PHE A 23 -9.64 -8.18 -3.71
C PHE A 23 -9.24 -9.59 -4.15
N THR A 24 -9.49 -9.93 -5.39
CA THR A 24 -8.99 -11.17 -5.99
C THR A 24 -7.52 -11.02 -6.39
N ILE A 25 -6.81 -12.14 -6.55
CA ILE A 25 -5.39 -12.10 -6.98
C ILE A 25 -5.17 -11.36 -8.31
N GLY A 26 -6.14 -11.36 -9.22
CA GLY A 26 -6.08 -10.60 -10.48
C GLY A 26 -6.17 -9.09 -10.22
N GLU A 27 -7.15 -8.67 -9.42
CA GLU A 27 -7.30 -7.26 -9.03
C GLU A 27 -6.06 -6.75 -8.30
N VAL A 28 -5.48 -7.53 -7.38
CA VAL A 28 -4.26 -7.14 -6.66
C VAL A 28 -3.04 -7.08 -7.59
N ALA A 29 -2.94 -8.01 -8.54
CA ALA A 29 -1.89 -8.00 -9.54
C ALA A 29 -1.90 -6.72 -10.38
N GLU A 30 -3.08 -6.27 -10.80
CA GLU A 30 -3.26 -5.00 -11.52
C GLU A 30 -2.97 -3.78 -10.63
N LEU A 31 -3.50 -3.76 -9.40
CA LEU A 31 -3.32 -2.66 -8.45
C LEU A 31 -1.88 -2.45 -7.99
N CYS A 32 -1.07 -3.50 -8.02
CA CYS A 32 0.33 -3.47 -7.60
C CYS A 32 1.31 -3.59 -8.78
N GLN A 33 0.82 -3.76 -10.02
CA GLN A 33 1.66 -3.98 -11.20
C GLN A 33 2.63 -5.16 -11.03
N VAL A 34 2.13 -6.27 -10.45
CA VAL A 34 2.91 -7.49 -10.16
C VAL A 34 2.18 -8.69 -10.74
N LYS A 35 2.89 -9.63 -11.34
CA LYS A 35 2.27 -10.82 -11.95
C LYS A 35 1.64 -11.72 -10.88
N PRO A 36 0.47 -12.38 -11.14
CA PRO A 36 -0.20 -13.22 -10.15
C PRO A 36 0.65 -14.36 -9.56
N HIS A 37 1.58 -14.93 -10.32
CA HIS A 37 2.46 -15.98 -9.79
C HIS A 37 3.49 -15.45 -8.79
N VAL A 38 3.93 -14.20 -8.94
CA VAL A 38 4.83 -13.54 -7.98
C VAL A 38 4.10 -13.30 -6.67
N LEU A 39 2.83 -12.89 -6.71
CA LEU A 39 2.00 -12.76 -5.51
C LEU A 39 1.85 -14.09 -4.78
N ARG A 40 1.63 -15.21 -5.50
CA ARG A 40 1.59 -16.55 -4.89
C ARG A 40 2.91 -16.93 -4.22
N TYR A 41 4.03 -16.54 -4.82
CA TYR A 41 5.34 -16.78 -4.23
C TYR A 41 5.55 -15.91 -2.98
N TRP A 42 5.18 -14.64 -3.03
CA TRP A 42 5.23 -13.74 -1.88
C TRP A 42 4.37 -14.21 -0.71
N GLU A 43 3.20 -14.82 -0.95
CA GLU A 43 2.42 -15.45 0.13
C GLU A 43 3.18 -16.56 0.88
N GLN A 44 4.10 -17.25 0.22
CA GLN A 44 4.93 -18.27 0.87
C GLN A 44 6.08 -17.66 1.64
N GLU A 45 6.63 -16.55 1.14
CA GLU A 45 7.80 -15.91 1.71
C GLU A 45 7.44 -14.93 2.86
N PHE A 46 6.27 -14.29 2.82
CA PHE A 46 5.84 -13.30 3.81
C PHE A 46 4.66 -13.84 4.62
N THR A 47 4.91 -14.25 5.87
CA THR A 47 3.88 -14.78 6.77
C THR A 47 2.78 -13.78 7.14
N GLN A 48 3.05 -12.49 6.96
CA GLN A 48 2.09 -11.39 7.15
C GLN A 48 1.04 -11.32 6.01
N LEU A 49 1.32 -11.93 4.85
CA LEU A 49 0.34 -12.10 3.77
C LEU A 49 -0.41 -13.41 4.00
N ASN A 50 -1.65 -13.32 4.47
CA ASN A 50 -2.48 -14.48 4.75
C ASN A 50 -3.85 -14.35 4.08
N PRO A 51 -3.90 -14.46 2.74
CA PRO A 51 -5.13 -14.26 2.01
C PRO A 51 -6.16 -15.32 2.39
N VAL A 52 -7.41 -14.89 2.55
CA VAL A 52 -8.51 -15.77 2.93
C VAL A 52 -8.78 -16.74 1.78
N LYS A 53 -8.57 -18.03 2.03
CA LYS A 53 -8.91 -19.11 1.09
C LYS A 53 -10.38 -19.46 1.21
N ARG A 54 -11.13 -19.36 0.11
CA ARG A 54 -12.55 -19.76 0.03
C ARG A 54 -12.74 -20.95 -0.92
N ARG A 55 -13.99 -21.43 -1.04
CA ARG A 55 -14.39 -22.51 -1.96
C ARG A 55 -13.78 -22.29 -3.36
N GLY A 56 -13.24 -23.36 -3.95
CA GLY A 56 -12.59 -23.33 -5.26
C GLY A 56 -11.15 -22.79 -5.24
N ASN A 57 -10.45 -22.83 -4.09
CA ASN A 57 -9.04 -22.39 -3.95
C ASN A 57 -8.80 -20.93 -4.40
N ARG A 58 -9.86 -20.10 -4.33
CA ARG A 58 -9.78 -18.67 -4.63
C ARG A 58 -9.21 -17.93 -3.43
N ARG A 59 -8.27 -17.03 -3.71
CA ARG A 59 -7.56 -16.22 -2.73
C ARG A 59 -8.14 -14.81 -2.74
N TYR A 60 -8.51 -14.33 -1.55
CA TYR A 60 -9.03 -12.99 -1.36
C TYR A 60 -8.11 -12.23 -0.41
N TYR A 61 -7.65 -11.08 -0.86
CA TYR A 61 -6.82 -10.17 -0.09
C TYR A 61 -7.67 -9.06 0.50
N GLN A 62 -7.34 -8.61 1.69
CA GLN A 62 -7.91 -7.43 2.31
C GLN A 62 -7.11 -6.18 1.92
N HIS A 63 -7.68 -5.02 2.22
CA HIS A 63 -7.04 -3.74 1.93
C HIS A 63 -5.63 -3.62 2.55
N HIS A 64 -5.46 -4.05 3.82
CA HIS A 64 -4.15 -4.02 4.49
C HIS A 64 -3.11 -4.94 3.81
N GLU A 65 -3.55 -6.08 3.26
CA GLU A 65 -2.66 -6.98 2.51
C GLU A 65 -2.23 -6.34 1.18
N VAL A 66 -3.12 -5.60 0.51
CA VAL A 66 -2.76 -4.83 -0.70
C VAL A 66 -1.71 -3.77 -0.39
N LEU A 67 -1.87 -3.04 0.73
CA LEU A 67 -0.87 -2.07 1.19
C LEU A 67 0.48 -2.73 1.49
N LEU A 68 0.46 -3.89 2.14
CA LEU A 68 1.67 -4.66 2.42
C LEU A 68 2.36 -5.10 1.12
N ILE A 69 1.61 -5.56 0.12
CA ILE A 69 2.14 -5.96 -1.20
C ILE A 69 2.80 -4.76 -1.90
N ARG A 70 2.21 -3.56 -1.81
CA ARG A 70 2.84 -2.34 -2.34
C ARG A 70 4.17 -2.06 -1.63
N ARG A 71 4.21 -2.21 -0.31
CA ARG A 71 5.45 -2.01 0.45
C ARG A 71 6.52 -3.03 0.07
N ILE A 72 6.15 -4.31 -0.06
CA ILE A 72 7.05 -5.37 -0.54
C ILE A 72 7.60 -5.02 -1.92
N ARG A 73 6.75 -4.58 -2.85
CA ARG A 73 7.19 -4.14 -4.19
C ARG A 73 8.25 -3.05 -4.09
N THR A 74 7.99 -1.99 -3.33
CA THR A 74 8.95 -0.89 -3.16
C THR A 74 10.27 -1.39 -2.57
N LEU A 75 10.22 -2.24 -1.55
CA LEU A 75 11.44 -2.81 -0.96
C LEU A 75 12.26 -3.61 -1.98
N LEU A 76 11.61 -4.39 -2.84
CA LEU A 76 12.31 -5.28 -3.78
C LEU A 76 12.78 -4.55 -5.04
N TYR A 77 11.92 -3.70 -5.63
CA TYR A 77 12.17 -3.09 -6.93
C TYR A 77 12.80 -1.70 -6.82
N ASP A 78 12.36 -0.88 -5.86
CA ASP A 78 12.85 0.50 -5.73
C ASP A 78 14.07 0.56 -4.82
N GLU A 79 14.03 -0.18 -3.70
CA GLU A 79 15.11 -0.18 -2.70
C GLU A 79 16.11 -1.34 -2.88
N GLY A 80 15.86 -2.28 -3.80
CA GLY A 80 16.80 -3.34 -4.17
C GLY A 80 17.05 -4.41 -3.09
N PHE A 81 16.15 -4.57 -2.12
CA PHE A 81 16.27 -5.61 -1.10
C PHE A 81 16.07 -7.00 -1.71
N THR A 82 16.74 -8.00 -1.11
CA THR A 82 16.39 -9.41 -1.33
C THR A 82 15.12 -9.75 -0.55
N ILE A 83 14.46 -10.87 -0.89
CA ILE A 83 13.26 -11.34 -0.19
C ILE A 83 13.52 -11.53 1.31
N ALA A 84 14.69 -12.08 1.67
CA ALA A 84 15.09 -12.24 3.08
C ALA A 84 15.27 -10.87 3.77
N GLY A 85 15.88 -9.89 3.08
CA GLY A 85 16.07 -8.53 3.60
C GLY A 85 14.74 -7.80 3.79
N ALA A 86 13.84 -7.88 2.81
CA ALA A 86 12.49 -7.32 2.89
C ALA A 86 11.67 -7.97 4.01
N ARG A 87 11.78 -9.30 4.19
CA ARG A 87 11.11 -10.02 5.30
C ARG A 87 11.60 -9.52 6.65
N ASN A 88 12.91 -9.36 6.83
CA ASN A 88 13.47 -8.86 8.08
C ASN A 88 12.97 -7.44 8.38
N ARG A 89 12.96 -6.58 7.37
CA ARG A 89 12.47 -5.20 7.50
C ARG A 89 10.98 -5.10 7.85
N LEU A 90 10.15 -5.93 7.22
CA LEU A 90 8.71 -6.00 7.53
C LEU A 90 8.42 -6.69 8.86
N GLY A 91 9.29 -7.61 9.30
CA GLY A 91 9.15 -8.35 10.56
C GLY A 91 9.53 -7.55 11.81
N ASN A 92 10.06 -6.33 11.65
CA ASN A 92 10.51 -5.50 12.77
C ASN A 92 9.51 -4.35 13.02
N PRO A 93 8.49 -4.56 13.88
CA PRO A 93 7.36 -3.63 14.04
C PRO A 93 7.75 -2.24 14.52
N ARG A 94 8.94 -2.07 15.13
CA ARG A 94 9.43 -0.76 15.60
C ARG A 94 9.63 0.25 14.48
N GLN A 95 10.06 -0.18 13.29
CA GLN A 95 10.24 0.73 12.14
C GLN A 95 8.92 1.05 11.45
N GLN A 96 7.93 0.16 11.56
CA GLN A 96 6.57 0.37 11.06
C GLN A 96 5.85 1.44 11.90
N GLU A 97 6.01 1.41 13.23
CA GLU A 97 5.46 2.43 14.14
C GLU A 97 6.03 3.82 13.86
N GLU A 98 7.32 3.95 13.54
CA GLU A 98 7.93 5.25 13.19
C GLU A 98 7.42 5.79 11.85
N ALA A 99 7.27 4.95 10.83
CA ALA A 99 6.75 5.35 9.53
C ALA A 99 5.25 5.67 9.58
N ASP A 100 4.45 4.87 10.29
CA ASP A 100 3.03 5.14 10.50
C ASP A 100 2.83 6.37 11.40
N ALA A 101 3.66 6.59 12.43
CA ALA A 101 3.61 7.81 13.23
C ALA A 101 3.95 9.07 12.44
N ALA A 102 4.84 8.98 11.43
CA ALA A 102 5.18 10.12 10.57
C ALA A 102 4.06 10.50 9.59
N VAL A 103 3.16 9.57 9.24
CA VAL A 103 2.04 9.81 8.31
C VAL A 103 0.70 9.99 9.04
N ARG A 104 0.62 9.59 10.31
CA ARG A 104 -0.60 9.71 11.12
C ARG A 104 -0.81 11.17 11.52
N ILE A 105 -1.76 11.82 10.84
CA ILE A 105 -2.28 13.12 11.27
C ILE A 105 -2.78 12.94 12.72
N PRO A 106 -2.21 13.65 13.70
CA PRO A 106 -2.64 13.52 15.09
C PRO A 106 -4.12 13.90 15.17
N ALA A 107 -4.86 13.21 16.05
CA ALA A 107 -6.31 13.40 16.17
C ALA A 107 -6.71 14.87 16.42
N ASN A 108 -5.80 15.65 16.99
CA ASN A 108 -5.97 17.08 17.24
C ASN A 108 -5.99 17.88 15.92
N ASP A 109 -5.11 17.59 14.97
CA ASP A 109 -5.08 18.28 13.67
C ASP A 109 -6.34 17.99 12.86
N LEU A 110 -6.89 16.78 12.99
CA LEU A 110 -8.14 16.39 12.33
C LEU A 110 -9.35 17.13 12.93
N GLN A 111 -9.32 17.42 14.24
CA GLN A 111 -10.33 18.26 14.91
C GLN A 111 -10.20 19.73 14.49
N THR A 112 -8.97 20.24 14.35
CA THR A 112 -8.70 21.59 13.85
C THR A 112 -9.20 21.77 12.42
N ILE A 113 -8.84 20.86 11.51
CA ILE A 113 -9.31 20.88 10.11
C ILE A 113 -10.84 20.81 10.07
N ARG A 114 -11.47 19.97 10.89
CA ARG A 114 -12.93 19.89 10.97
C ARG A 114 -13.54 21.23 11.43
N ALA A 115 -12.98 21.85 12.46
CA ALA A 115 -13.47 23.13 12.97
C ALA A 115 -13.32 24.27 11.94
N GLU A 116 -12.22 24.29 11.20
CA GLU A 116 -12.01 25.25 10.10
C GLU A 116 -13.03 25.07 8.98
N LEU A 117 -13.28 23.82 8.56
CA LEU A 117 -14.30 23.52 7.53
C LEU A 117 -15.71 23.90 8.01
N GLU A 118 -16.06 23.63 9.28
CA GLU A 118 -17.34 24.05 9.85
C GLU A 118 -17.49 25.59 9.88
N GLY A 119 -16.41 26.32 10.15
CA GLY A 119 -16.37 27.78 10.09
C GLY A 119 -16.62 28.30 8.67
N ILE A 120 -15.92 27.75 7.67
CA ILE A 120 -16.10 28.14 6.26
C ILE A 120 -17.55 27.88 5.80
N ILE A 121 -18.14 26.75 6.20
CA ILE A 121 -19.54 26.44 5.89
C ILE A 121 -20.49 27.47 6.51
N GLN A 122 -20.24 27.89 7.76
CA GLN A 122 -21.05 28.93 8.41
C GLN A 122 -20.95 30.28 7.71
N ASP A 123 -19.75 30.67 7.29
CA ASP A 123 -19.54 31.96 6.64
C ASP A 123 -20.18 32.00 5.25
N LEU A 124 -20.08 30.90 4.50
CA LEU A 124 -20.78 30.77 3.21
C LEU A 124 -22.31 30.80 3.39
N ASN A 125 -22.85 30.17 4.44
CA ASN A 125 -24.29 30.19 4.72
C ASN A 125 -24.82 31.57 5.18
N LYS A 126 -23.94 32.48 5.64
CA LYS A 126 -24.33 33.87 5.99
C LYS A 126 -24.32 34.82 4.79
N LEU A 127 -23.76 34.40 3.66
CA LEU A 127 -23.61 35.17 2.42
C LEU A 127 -24.73 34.92 1.41
N ILE A 128 -25.64 33.99 1.71
CA ILE A 128 -26.85 33.64 0.93
C ILE A 128 -28.07 34.08 1.74
#